data_AF-A0A0L8G100-F1
#
_entry.id   AF-A0A0L8G100-F1
#
_cell.length_a   1.000
_cell.length_b   1.000
_cell.length_c   1.000
_cell.angle_alpha   90.00
_cell.angle_beta   90.00
_cell.angle_gamma   90.00
#
_symmetry.space_group_name_H-M   'P 1'
#
loop_
_entity.id
_entity.type
_entity.pdbx_description
1 polymer ?
#
loop_
_entity_poly.entity_id
_entity_poly.type
_entity_poly.pdbx_seq_one_letter_code
_entity_poly.pdbx_strand_id
1 'polypeptide(L)'
;MNFAPFPNLNTFLDEDGLRVDADILDMIKQHVLNLHAEIQRYFPDLQNFEKVHHFITNPFAISVVDLLSEDDVIQGQFINLLNDGGAKNTFRNMCCSEFWTEIMQFYPDVAKLALKIIVPFAKMYECEIVLQLYLN
;
A
#
# COMPACT_ATOMS: atom_id res chain seq x y z
N MET A 1 5.85 31.48 -7.70
CA MET A 1 5.80 30.36 -6.73
C MET A 1 5.16 29.19 -7.46
N ASN A 2 5.78 28.01 -7.48
CA ASN A 2 5.34 26.92 -8.35
C ASN A 2 4.39 25.98 -7.58
N PHE A 3 3.13 25.91 -7.99
CA PHE A 3 2.11 25.00 -7.43
C PHE A 3 1.92 23.75 -8.28
N ALA A 4 2.95 23.28 -9.00
CA ALA A 4 2.91 22.06 -9.81
C ALA A 4 2.23 20.83 -9.15
N PRO A 5 2.36 20.57 -7.83
CA PRO A 5 1.65 19.46 -7.18
C PRO A 5 0.11 19.65 -7.10
N PHE A 6 -0.39 20.86 -7.34
CA PHE A 6 -1.81 21.23 -7.30
C PHE A 6 -2.23 21.79 -8.67
N PRO A 7 -2.40 20.94 -9.71
CA PRO A 7 -2.60 21.37 -11.08
C PRO A 7 -3.82 22.29 -11.25
N ASN A 8 -4.93 21.98 -10.57
CA ASN A 8 -6.15 22.81 -10.61
C ASN A 8 -5.93 24.21 -10.02
N LEU A 9 -5.14 24.31 -8.94
CA LEU A 9 -4.80 25.60 -8.32
C LEU A 9 -3.86 26.39 -9.25
N ASN A 10 -2.90 25.72 -9.88
CA ASN A 10 -1.96 26.36 -10.79
C ASN A 10 -2.69 26.91 -12.04
N THR A 11 -3.61 26.14 -12.63
CA THR A 11 -4.45 26.59 -13.74
C THR A 11 -5.31 27.79 -13.35
N PHE A 12 -5.99 27.75 -12.20
CA PHE A 12 -6.81 28.85 -11.69
C PHE A 12 -6.02 30.16 -11.51
N LEU A 13 -4.79 30.06 -10.98
CA LEU A 13 -3.92 31.23 -10.77
C LEU A 13 -3.37 31.79 -12.08
N ASP A 14 -3.06 30.92 -13.05
CA ASP A 14 -2.54 31.31 -14.37
C ASP A 14 -3.63 31.96 -15.24
N GLU A 15 -4.88 31.46 -15.17
CA GLU A 15 -6.02 31.98 -15.95
C GLU A 15 -6.46 33.38 -15.49
N ASP A 16 -6.51 33.61 -14.17
CA ASP A 16 -6.99 34.89 -13.61
C ASP A 16 -5.84 35.88 -13.28
N GLY A 17 -4.57 35.50 -13.52
CA GLY A 17 -3.40 36.32 -13.17
C GLY A 17 -3.28 36.61 -11.67
N LEU A 18 -3.88 35.76 -10.84
CA LEU A 18 -3.99 35.94 -9.40
C LEU A 18 -2.73 35.51 -8.68
N ARG A 19 -2.46 36.16 -7.55
CA ARG A 19 -1.42 35.75 -6.61
C ARG A 19 -2.08 35.18 -5.37
N VAL A 20 -1.60 34.03 -4.92
CA VAL A 20 -2.03 33.45 -3.64
C VAL A 20 -1.57 34.37 -2.52
N ASP A 21 -2.52 34.77 -1.68
CA ASP A 21 -2.24 35.52 -0.47
C ASP A 21 -1.34 34.73 0.49
N ALA A 22 -0.50 35.42 1.26
CA ALA A 22 0.44 34.78 2.17
C ALA A 22 -0.27 33.94 3.25
N ASP A 23 -1.43 34.40 3.73
CA ASP A 23 -2.20 33.70 4.76
C ASP A 23 -2.85 32.42 4.20
N ILE A 24 -3.36 32.48 2.97
CA ILE A 24 -3.92 31.31 2.27
C ILE A 24 -2.82 30.28 2.01
N LEU A 25 -1.65 30.74 1.57
CA LEU A 25 -0.50 29.88 1.34
C LEU A 25 -0.07 29.15 2.61
N ASP A 26 -0.01 29.84 3.74
CA ASP A 26 0.33 29.23 5.02
C ASP A 26 -0.75 28.27 5.49
N MET A 27 -2.04 28.57 5.26
CA MET A 27 -3.13 27.63 5.52
C MET A 27 -2.99 26.34 4.68
N ILE A 28 -2.65 26.44 3.40
CA ILE A 28 -2.40 25.27 2.53
C ILE A 28 -1.23 24.45 3.07
N LYS A 29 -0.10 25.09 3.43
CA LYS A 29 1.05 24.39 4.01
C LYS A 29 0.68 23.65 5.29
N GLN A 30 -0.04 24.31 6.21
CA GLN A 30 -0.49 23.70 7.46
C GLN A 30 -1.40 22.50 7.21
N HIS A 31 -2.32 22.62 6.24
CA HIS A 31 -3.20 21.51 5.88
C HIS A 31 -2.42 20.31 5.32
N VAL A 32 -1.45 20.55 4.42
CA VAL A 32 -0.59 19.49 3.87
C VAL A 32 0.25 18.83 4.96
N LEU A 33 0.79 19.60 5.92
CA LEU A 33 1.54 19.05 7.06
C LEU A 33 0.64 18.18 7.96
N ASN A 34 -0.58 18.62 8.24
CA ASN A 34 -1.54 17.83 9.03
C ASN A 34 -1.93 16.54 8.30
N LEU A 35 -2.19 16.62 6.99
CA LEU A 35 -2.48 15.44 6.17
C LEU A 35 -1.32 14.45 6.19
N HIS A 36 -0.08 14.95 6.05
CA HIS A 36 1.11 14.11 6.15
C HIS A 36 1.22 13.43 7.53
N ALA A 37 0.98 14.16 8.62
CA ALA A 37 0.99 13.59 9.97
C ALA A 37 -0.08 12.51 10.15
N GLU A 38 -1.29 12.71 9.62
CA GLU A 38 -2.35 11.72 9.65
C GLU A 38 -2.01 10.48 8.82
N ILE A 39 -1.45 10.63 7.61
CA ILE A 39 -0.97 9.50 6.81
C ILE A 39 0.08 8.70 7.58
N GLN A 40 1.07 9.36 8.20
CA GLN A 40 2.08 8.68 9.01
C GLN A 40 1.46 7.98 10.23
N ARG A 41 0.44 8.58 10.85
CA ARG A 41 -0.27 7.99 11.99
C ARG A 41 -1.06 6.73 11.60
N TYR A 42 -1.72 6.75 10.45
CA TYR A 42 -2.47 5.60 9.93
C TYR A 42 -1.57 4.51 9.35
N PHE A 43 -0.43 4.89 8.77
CA PHE A 43 0.53 3.99 8.13
C PHE A 43 1.93 4.16 8.77
N PRO A 44 2.14 3.70 10.01
CA PRO A 44 3.39 3.89 10.74
C PRO A 44 4.61 3.28 10.02
N ASP A 45 4.39 2.22 9.24
CA ASP A 45 5.42 1.51 8.47
C ASP A 45 5.47 1.92 7.00
N LEU A 46 5.01 3.12 6.62
CA LEU A 46 5.01 3.59 5.22
C LEU A 46 6.41 3.54 4.59
N GLN A 47 7.47 3.71 5.38
CA GLN A 47 8.86 3.58 4.92
C GLN A 47 9.18 2.18 4.37
N ASN A 48 8.50 1.16 4.87
CA ASN A 48 8.62 -0.21 4.44
C ASN A 48 7.53 -0.63 3.45
N PHE A 49 6.66 0.31 3.03
CA PHE A 49 5.53 0.03 2.14
C PHE A 49 5.98 -0.66 0.84
N GLU A 50 7.07 -0.21 0.24
CA GLU A 50 7.63 -0.84 -0.98
C GLU A 50 7.99 -2.31 -0.75
N LYS A 51 8.61 -2.63 0.40
CA LYS A 51 8.96 -4.01 0.76
C LYS A 51 7.72 -4.85 0.98
N VAL A 52 6.73 -4.31 1.71
CA VAL A 52 5.42 -4.97 1.92
C VAL A 52 4.73 -5.24 0.59
N HIS A 53 4.65 -4.21 -0.25
CA HIS A 53 3.99 -4.27 -1.54
C HIS A 53 4.65 -5.32 -2.42
N HIS A 54 5.98 -5.27 -2.57
CA HIS A 54 6.73 -6.26 -3.35
C HIS A 54 6.59 -7.68 -2.79
N PHE A 55 6.63 -7.86 -1.47
CA PHE A 55 6.37 -9.15 -0.84
C PHE A 55 5.01 -9.70 -1.26
N ILE A 56 3.96 -8.88 -1.21
CA ILE A 56 2.60 -9.29 -1.53
C ILE A 56 2.41 -9.53 -3.04
N THR A 57 2.85 -8.60 -3.88
CA THR A 57 2.56 -8.59 -5.32
C THR A 57 3.58 -9.33 -6.16
N ASN A 58 4.76 -9.65 -5.63
CA ASN A 58 5.79 -10.38 -6.34
C ASN A 58 6.73 -11.13 -5.37
N PRO A 59 6.21 -12.08 -4.57
CA PRO A 59 6.99 -12.75 -3.53
C PRO A 59 8.24 -13.43 -4.08
N PHE A 60 8.20 -13.93 -5.32
CA PHE A 60 9.31 -14.67 -5.95
C PHE A 60 10.42 -13.79 -6.55
N ALA A 61 10.30 -12.47 -6.47
CA ALA A 61 11.31 -11.52 -6.96
C ALA A 61 12.07 -10.79 -5.85
N ILE A 62 11.79 -11.09 -4.58
CA ILE A 62 12.48 -10.49 -3.44
C ILE A 62 13.31 -11.52 -2.67
N SER A 63 14.24 -11.02 -1.86
CA SER A 63 15.01 -11.85 -0.94
C SER A 63 14.27 -12.04 0.38
N VAL A 64 14.62 -13.10 1.13
CA VAL A 64 14.17 -13.28 2.51
C VAL A 64 14.55 -12.10 3.41
N VAL A 65 15.66 -11.42 3.10
CA VAL A 65 16.16 -10.24 3.83
C VAL A 65 15.23 -9.03 3.65
N ASP A 66 14.42 -9.02 2.60
CA ASP A 66 13.46 -7.94 2.33
C ASP A 66 12.13 -8.15 3.07
N LEU A 67 11.95 -9.32 3.70
CA LEU A 67 10.77 -9.62 4.50
C LEU A 67 10.82 -8.84 5.83
N LEU A 68 9.72 -8.19 6.21
CA LEU A 68 9.66 -7.39 7.44
C LEU A 68 9.59 -8.19 8.74
N SER A 69 9.59 -9.53 8.65
CA SER A 69 9.52 -10.40 9.81
C SER A 69 10.90 -10.94 10.14
N GLU A 70 11.36 -10.69 11.37
CA GLU A 70 12.56 -11.28 11.96
C GLU A 70 12.30 -12.66 12.59
N ASP A 71 11.09 -13.20 12.44
CA ASP A 71 10.73 -14.52 12.97
C ASP A 71 11.34 -15.62 12.08
N ASP A 72 12.24 -16.42 12.66
CA ASP A 72 12.94 -17.51 11.98
C ASP A 72 11.99 -18.53 11.34
N VAL A 73 10.81 -18.77 11.92
CA VAL A 73 9.80 -19.69 11.39
C VAL A 73 9.20 -19.12 10.11
N ILE A 74 8.86 -17.83 10.12
CA ILE A 74 8.31 -17.14 8.97
C ILE A 74 9.36 -17.04 7.86
N GLN A 75 10.60 -16.66 8.19
CA GLN A 75 11.69 -16.59 7.21
C GLN A 75 12.01 -17.96 6.62
N GLY A 76 12.04 -19.01 7.43
CA GLY A 76 12.24 -20.39 6.97
C GLY A 76 11.14 -20.86 6.02
N GLN A 77 9.86 -20.61 6.36
CA GLN A 77 8.75 -20.89 5.45
C GLN A 77 8.85 -20.08 4.16
N PHE A 78 9.22 -18.81 4.23
CA PHE A 78 9.35 -17.97 3.05
C PHE A 78 10.47 -18.47 2.14
N ILE A 79 11.62 -18.88 2.67
CA ILE A 79 12.69 -19.51 1.90
C ILE A 79 12.18 -20.77 1.20
N ASN A 80 11.42 -21.62 1.89
CA ASN A 80 10.86 -22.83 1.28
C ASN A 80 9.86 -22.47 0.16
N LEU A 81 9.02 -21.46 0.36
CA LEU A 81 8.09 -20.96 -0.65
C LEU A 81 8.84 -20.44 -1.89
N LEU A 82 9.91 -19.65 -1.72
CA LEU A 82 10.71 -19.12 -2.83
C LEU A 82 11.34 -20.21 -3.71
N ASN A 83 11.63 -21.36 -3.11
CA ASN A 83 12.20 -22.52 -3.80
C ASN A 83 11.15 -23.50 -4.36
N ASP A 84 9.87 -23.26 -4.11
CA ASP A 84 8.77 -24.08 -4.64
C ASP A 84 8.40 -23.63 -6.06
N GLY A 85 8.84 -24.41 -7.05
CA GLY A 85 8.52 -24.20 -8.45
C GLY A 85 7.03 -24.36 -8.78
N GLY A 86 6.31 -25.19 -8.02
CA GLY A 86 4.87 -25.36 -8.11
C GLY A 86 4.15 -24.09 -7.66
N ALA A 87 4.47 -23.60 -6.45
CA ALA A 87 3.93 -22.34 -5.95
C ALA A 87 4.23 -21.16 -6.89
N LYS A 88 5.43 -21.10 -7.45
CA LYS A 88 5.79 -20.07 -8.44
C LYS A 88 4.95 -20.14 -9.71
N ASN A 89 4.60 -21.35 -10.16
CA ASN A 89 3.71 -21.53 -11.30
C ASN A 89 2.27 -21.16 -10.94
N THR A 90 1.78 -21.58 -9.77
CA THR A 90 0.46 -21.23 -9.23
C THR A 90 0.28 -19.71 -9.18
N PHE A 91 1.26 -18.98 -8.66
CA PHE A 91 1.25 -17.51 -8.59
C PHE A 91 1.03 -16.83 -9.95
N ARG A 92 1.57 -17.39 -11.04
CA ARG A 92 1.42 -16.81 -12.39
C ARG A 92 0.01 -16.96 -12.96
N ASN A 93 -0.80 -17.85 -12.39
CA ASN A 93 -2.10 -18.24 -12.94
C ASN A 93 -3.29 -17.74 -12.13
N MET A 94 -3.07 -17.00 -11.03
CA MET A 94 -4.15 -16.48 -10.17
C MET A 94 -3.82 -15.09 -9.63
N CYS A 95 -4.83 -14.41 -9.07
CA CYS A 95 -4.58 -13.11 -8.46
C CYS A 95 -3.90 -13.23 -7.09
N CYS A 96 -3.37 -12.11 -6.61
CA CYS A 96 -2.59 -12.06 -5.36
C CYS A 96 -3.37 -12.58 -4.14
N SER A 97 -4.63 -12.19 -3.96
CA SER A 97 -5.45 -12.63 -2.83
C SER A 97 -5.75 -14.13 -2.87
N GLU A 98 -6.03 -14.68 -4.06
CA GLU A 98 -6.25 -16.10 -4.26
C GLU A 98 -4.99 -16.89 -3.94
N PHE A 99 -3.83 -16.44 -4.43
CA PHE A 99 -2.55 -17.08 -4.17
C PHE A 99 -2.24 -17.17 -2.69
N TRP A 100 -2.31 -16.07 -1.96
CA TRP A 100 -2.01 -16.07 -0.52
C TRP A 100 -3.02 -16.89 0.28
N THR A 101 -4.25 -17.04 -0.20
CA THR A 101 -5.26 -17.93 0.39
C THR A 101 -4.92 -19.40 0.13
N GLU A 102 -4.54 -19.78 -1.09
CA GLU A 102 -4.20 -21.16 -1.45
C GLU A 102 -2.90 -21.63 -0.78
N ILE A 103 -1.89 -20.76 -0.73
CA ILE A 103 -0.58 -21.05 -0.11
C ILE A 103 -0.69 -21.23 1.40
N MET A 104 -1.74 -20.71 2.04
CA MET A 104 -1.94 -20.82 3.48
C MET A 104 -2.00 -22.27 3.99
N GLN A 105 -2.41 -23.23 3.15
CA GLN A 105 -2.42 -24.64 3.53
C GLN A 105 -1.02 -25.28 3.59
N PHE A 106 -0.04 -24.72 2.88
CA PHE A 106 1.32 -25.27 2.76
C PHE A 106 2.35 -24.43 3.54
N TYR A 107 2.18 -23.11 3.55
CA TYR A 107 3.08 -22.14 4.16
C TYR A 107 2.28 -21.14 5.04
N PRO A 108 1.63 -21.64 6.11
CA PRO A 108 0.61 -20.88 6.85
C PRO A 108 1.12 -19.58 7.49
N ASP A 109 2.36 -19.51 7.94
CA ASP A 109 2.85 -18.38 8.73
C ASP A 109 3.24 -17.19 7.84
N VAL A 110 3.90 -17.45 6.71
CA VAL A 110 4.15 -16.42 5.69
C VAL A 110 2.86 -15.98 4.98
N ALA A 111 1.93 -16.92 4.72
CA ALA A 111 0.64 -16.57 4.14
C ALA A 111 -0.22 -15.71 5.07
N LYS A 112 -0.26 -16.03 6.38
CA LYS A 112 -0.93 -15.17 7.37
C LYS A 112 -0.35 -13.76 7.40
N LEU A 113 0.97 -13.61 7.24
CA LEU A 113 1.60 -12.30 7.19
C LEU A 113 1.09 -11.47 6.00
N ALA A 114 1.01 -12.07 4.81
CA ALA A 114 0.45 -11.41 3.64
C ALA A 114 -1.06 -11.10 3.80
N LEU A 115 -1.85 -12.08 4.25
CA LEU A 115 -3.31 -11.93 4.37
C LEU A 115 -3.74 -10.91 5.43
N LYS A 116 -2.96 -10.74 6.52
CA LYS A 116 -3.19 -9.65 7.50
C LYS A 116 -3.16 -8.27 6.87
N ILE A 117 -2.42 -8.13 5.77
CA ILE A 117 -2.30 -6.88 5.02
C ILE A 117 -3.40 -6.83 3.96
N ILE A 118 -3.62 -7.89 3.18
CA ILE A 118 -4.60 -7.90 2.08
C ILE A 118 -6.05 -7.74 2.58
N VAL A 119 -6.44 -8.41 3.68
CA VAL A 119 -7.84 -8.48 4.12
C VAL A 119 -8.44 -7.14 4.57
N PRO A 120 -7.74 -6.30 5.38
CA PRO A 120 -8.23 -4.96 5.70
C PRO A 120 -8.46 -4.08 4.48
N PHE A 121 -7.59 -4.15 3.47
CA PHE A 121 -7.73 -3.37 2.24
C PHE A 121 -8.96 -3.80 1.42
N ALA A 122 -9.21 -5.11 1.30
CA ALA A 122 -10.40 -5.60 0.63
C ALA A 122 -11.69 -5.09 1.32
N LYS A 123 -11.74 -5.16 2.66
CA LYS A 123 -12.89 -4.66 3.43
C LYS A 123 -13.05 -3.15 3.35
N MET A 124 -11.95 -2.40 3.35
CA MET A 124 -11.99 -0.94 3.24
C MET A 124 -12.53 -0.51 1.88
N TYR A 125 -12.07 -1.13 0.80
CA TYR A 125 -12.57 -0.89 -0.56
C TYR A 125 -14.07 -1.22 -0.68
N GLU A 126 -14.51 -2.36 -0.14
CA GLU A 126 -15.93 -2.71 -0.10
C GLU A 126 -16.76 -1.70 0.69
N CYS A 127 -16.27 -1.25 1.86
CA CYS A 127 -16.93 -0.20 2.65
C CYS A 127 -17.02 1.13 1.89
N GLU A 128 -15.98 1.53 1.15
CA GLU A 128 -15.97 2.75 0.35
C GLU A 128 -16.97 2.70 -0.80
N ILE A 129 -17.05 1.58 -1.53
CA ILE A 129 -18.07 1.38 -2.57
C ILE A 129 -19.47 1.48 -1.97
N VAL A 130 -19.70 0.82 -0.84
CA VAL A 130 -20.98 0.84 -0.15
C VAL A 130 -21.33 2.27 0.28
N LEU A 131 -20.40 3.02 0.87
CA LEU A 131 -20.59 4.43 1.21
C LEU A 131 -20.89 5.31 -0.02
N GLN A 132 -20.20 5.08 -1.15
CA GLN A 132 -20.46 5.81 -2.40
C GLN A 132 -21.83 5.49 -3.00
N LEU A 133 -22.32 4.25 -2.85
CA LEU A 133 -23.67 3.86 -3.27
C LEU A 133 -24.77 4.45 -2.37
N TYR A 134 -24.49 4.72 -1.09
CA TYR A 134 -25.44 5.36 -0.18
C TYR A 134 -25.47 6.90 -0.27
N LEU A 135 -24.46 7.50 -0.91
CA LEU A 135 -24.33 8.96 -1.07
C LEU A 135 -24.74 9.46 -2.47
N ASN A 136 -25.24 8.58 -3.34
CA ASN A 136 -25.88 8.89 -4.63
C ASN A 136 -27.33 8.41 -4.65
#